data_AF-A0A1I7IP84-F1
#
_entry.id   AF-A0A1I7IP84-F1
#
_cell.length_a   1.000
_cell.length_b   1.000
_cell.length_c   1.000
_cell.angle_alpha   90.00
_cell.angle_beta   90.00
_cell.angle_gamma   90.00
#
_symmetry.space_group_name_H-M   'P 1'
#
loop_
_entity.id
_entity.type
_entity.pdbx_description
1 polymer ?
#
loop_
_entity_poly.entity_id
_entity_poly.type
_entity_poly.pdbx_seq_one_letter_code
_entity_poly.pdbx_strand_id
1 'polypeptide(L)' 'MRKKYYEDPKENAAFERCVDVMTELILKYGPSLKRRWALEKLMANVWLDVVFSRVTMKRLSGYHRLSKDYRRQHKNNDAA' A
#
# COMPACT_ATOMS: atom_id res chain seq x y z
N MET A 1 34.46 22.38 -10.56
CA MET A 1 34.68 21.50 -11.72
C MET A 1 33.40 20.73 -12.00
N ARG A 2 32.76 20.90 -13.17
CA ARG A 2 31.75 19.94 -13.63
C ARG A 2 32.45 18.58 -13.77
N LYS A 3 31.90 17.52 -13.18
CA LYS A 3 32.46 16.17 -13.36
C LYS A 3 32.33 15.80 -14.84
N LYS A 4 33.42 15.35 -15.47
CA LYS A 4 33.32 14.70 -16.78
C LYS A 4 32.80 13.28 -16.54
N TYR A 5 31.63 12.98 -17.08
CA TYR A 5 31.00 11.66 -16.98
C TYR A 5 31.45 10.75 -18.12
N TYR A 6 31.72 11.34 -19.28
CA TYR A 6 32.18 10.67 -20.49
C TYR A 6 33.49 11.29 -21.01
N GLU A 7 34.21 10.55 -21.85
CA GLU A 7 35.44 11.05 -22.50
C GLU A 7 35.10 12.08 -23.60
N ASP A 8 34.03 11.85 -24.36
CA ASP A 8 33.56 12.77 -25.39
C ASP A 8 32.88 14.02 -24.76
N PRO A 9 33.36 15.23 -25.07
CA PRO A 9 32.70 16.47 -24.67
C PRO A 9 31.25 16.58 -25.15
N LYS A 10 30.90 16.02 -26.32
CA LYS A 10 29.55 16.10 -26.89
C LYS A 10 28.55 15.28 -26.08
N GLU A 11 28.94 14.09 -25.62
CA GLU A 11 28.10 13.24 -24.77
C GLU A 11 27.84 13.88 -23.41
N ASN A 12 28.86 14.47 -22.79
CA ASN A 12 28.69 15.23 -21.55
C ASN A 12 27.72 16.42 -21.73
N ALA A 13 27.82 17.15 -22.84
CA ALA A 13 26.90 18.24 -23.13
C ALA A 13 25.45 17.74 -23.35
N ALA A 14 25.26 16.57 -23.95
CA ALA A 14 23.94 15.95 -24.09
C ALA A 14 23.39 15.47 -22.75
N PHE A 15 24.24 14.89 -21.90
CA PHE A 15 23.87 14.43 -20.56
C PHE A 15 23.40 15.59 -19.69
N GLU A 16 24.16 16.70 -19.63
CA GLU A 16 23.77 17.89 -18.87
C GLU A 16 22.42 18.44 -19.33
N ARG A 17 22.17 18.50 -20.66
CA ARG A 17 20.85 18.91 -21.19
C ARG A 17 19.72 17.97 -20.74
N CYS A 18 19.98 16.66 -20.70
CA CYS A 18 19.01 15.69 -20.22
C CYS A 18 18.71 15.90 -18.73
N VAL A 19 19.75 16.10 -17.92
CA VAL A 19 19.62 16.38 -16.48
C VAL A 19 18.83 17.66 -16.24
N ASP A 20 19.06 18.72 -17.03
CA ASP A 20 18.32 19.98 -16.92
C ASP A 20 16.82 19.77 -17.18
N VAL A 21 16.47 19.06 -18.27
CA VAL A 21 15.07 18.73 -18.60
C VAL A 21 14.43 17.86 -17.51
N MET A 22 15.13 16.81 -17.06
CA MET A 22 14.62 15.93 -16.01
C MET A 22 14.41 16.67 -14.70
N THR A 23 15.33 17.59 -14.35
CA THR A 23 15.19 18.46 -13.18
C THR A 23 13.95 19.33 -13.29
N GLU A 24 13.70 19.98 -14.43
CA GLU A 24 12.50 20.79 -14.64
C GLU A 24 11.21 19.96 -14.48
N LEU A 25 11.19 18.76 -15.05
CA LEU A 25 10.06 17.84 -14.93
C LEU A 25 9.82 17.40 -13.47
N ILE A 26 10.89 17.08 -12.73
CA ILE A 26 10.80 16.72 -11.32
C ILE A 26 10.30 17.91 -10.48
N LEU A 27 10.76 19.12 -10.75
CA LEU A 27 10.30 20.31 -10.03
C LEU A 27 8.82 20.60 -10.31
N LYS A 28 8.41 20.48 -11.57
CA LYS A 28 7.03 20.76 -12.00
C LYS A 28 6.03 19.69 -11.54
N TYR A 29 6.38 18.42 -11.68
CA TYR A 29 5.44 17.30 -11.49
C TYR A 29 5.75 16.41 -10.29
N GLY A 30 6.96 16.47 -9.75
CA GLY A 30 7.40 15.64 -8.62
C GLY A 30 6.50 15.75 -7.39
N PRO A 31 6.08 16.96 -6.94
CA PRO A 31 5.18 17.09 -5.80
C PRO A 31 3.83 16.40 -6.00
N SER A 32 3.23 16.53 -7.19
CA SER A 32 1.96 15.85 -7.52
C SER A 32 2.11 14.34 -7.58
N LEU A 33 3.20 13.85 -8.18
CA LEU A 33 3.46 12.43 -8.32
C LEU A 33 3.70 11.77 -6.95
N LYS A 34 4.49 12.43 -6.09
CA LYS A 34 4.72 11.98 -4.70
C LYS A 34 3.43 11.89 -3.90
N ARG A 35 2.54 12.88 -4.02
CA ARG A 35 1.22 12.86 -3.35
C ARG A 35 0.37 11.71 -3.87
N ARG A 36 0.32 11.49 -5.18
CA ARG A 36 -0.42 10.39 -5.79
C ARG A 36 0.05 9.03 -5.27
N TRP A 37 1.36 8.77 -5.27
CA TRP A 37 1.91 7.52 -4.76
C TRP A 37 1.64 7.32 -3.27
N ALA A 38 1.68 8.39 -2.46
CA ALA A 38 1.32 8.32 -1.05
C ALA A 38 -0.15 7.94 -0.86
N LEU A 39 -1.06 8.52 -1.64
CA LEU A 39 -2.49 8.18 -1.62
C LEU A 39 -2.74 6.74 -2.07
N GLU A 40 -2.09 6.28 -3.14
CA GLU A 40 -2.20 4.90 -3.63
C GLU A 40 -1.75 3.90 -2.54
N LYS A 41 -0.67 4.20 -1.83
CA LYS A 41 -0.19 3.38 -0.70
C LYS A 41 -1.16 3.40 0.49
N LEU A 42 -1.71 4.56 0.83
CA LEU A 42 -2.73 4.68 1.89
C LEU A 42 -3.99 3.90 1.54
N MET A 43 -4.48 4.01 0.31
CA MET A 43 -5.65 3.28 -0.18
C MET A 43 -5.43 1.77 -0.13
N ALA A 44 -4.24 1.29 -0.53
CA ALA A 44 -3.90 -0.13 -0.41
C ALA A 44 -3.94 -0.62 1.04
N ASN A 45 -3.41 0.16 1.99
CA ASN A 45 -3.44 -0.18 3.41
C ASN A 45 -4.87 -0.17 3.99
N VAL A 46 -5.68 0.83 3.63
CA VAL A 46 -7.09 0.91 4.05
C VAL A 46 -7.89 -0.26 3.49
N TRP A 47 -7.68 -0.60 2.22
CA TRP A 47 -8.35 -1.74 1.60
C TRP A 47 -7.99 -3.06 2.30
N LEU A 48 -6.70 -3.28 2.59
CA LEU A 48 -6.25 -4.44 3.37
C LEU A 48 -6.90 -4.50 4.75
N ASP A 49 -6.95 -3.38 5.47
CA ASP A 49 -7.55 -3.32 6.80
C ASP A 49 -9.07 -3.59 6.78
N VAL A 50 -9.79 -3.00 5.83
CA VAL A 50 -11.23 -3.22 5.65
C VAL A 50 -11.53 -4.67 5.28
N VAL A 51 -10.75 -5.26 4.35
CA VAL A 51 -10.90 -6.65 3.94
C VAL A 51 -10.59 -7.58 5.12
N PHE A 52 -9.48 -7.34 5.82
CA PHE A 52 -9.08 -8.14 6.97
C PHE A 52 -10.12 -8.07 8.08
N SER A 53 -10.56 -6.87 8.45
CA SER A 53 -11.64 -6.64 9.43
C SER A 53 -12.92 -7.36 9.04
N ARG A 54 -13.31 -7.34 7.76
CA ARG A 54 -14.52 -8.03 7.29
C ARG A 54 -14.39 -9.55 7.38
N VAL A 55 -13.23 -10.10 7.04
CA VAL A 55 -12.96 -11.54 7.10
C VAL A 55 -12.88 -12.02 8.55
N THR A 56 -12.16 -11.30 9.41
CA THR A 56 -12.01 -11.64 10.84
C THR A 56 -13.35 -11.56 11.57
N MET A 57 -14.16 -10.51 11.32
CA MET A 57 -15.48 -10.37 11.92
C MET A 57 -16.44 -11.49 11.50
N LYS A 58 -16.43 -11.88 10.20
CA LYS A 58 -17.20 -13.06 9.75
C LYS A 58 -16.77 -14.31 10.50
N ARG A 59 -15.46 -14.56 10.61
CA ARG A 59 -14.92 -15.74 11.29
C ARG A 59 -15.28 -15.75 12.79
N LEU A 60 -15.14 -14.62 13.47
CA LEU A 60 -15.47 -14.47 14.87
C LEU A 60 -16.97 -14.69 15.13
N SER A 61 -17.83 -14.15 14.26
CA SER A 61 -19.28 -14.37 14.34
C SER A 61 -19.66 -15.85 14.22
N GLY A 62 -18.93 -16.61 13.40
CA GLY A 62 -19.09 -18.05 13.24
C GLY A 62 -18.72 -18.81 14.52
N TYR A 63 -17.55 -18.53 15.10
CA TYR A 63 -17.14 -19.14 16.37
C TYR A 63 -18.11 -18.84 17.52
N HIS A 64 -18.59 -17.59 17.60
CA HIS A 64 -19.57 -17.20 18.61
C HIS A 64 -20.93 -17.90 18.43
N ARG A 65 -21.33 -18.19 17.20
CA ARG A 65 -22.55 -18.98 16.93
C ARG A 65 -22.36 -20.43 17.38
N LEU A 66 -21.24 -21.03 17.00
CA LEU A 66 -20.90 -22.42 17.34
C LEU A 66 -20.82 -22.63 18.87
N SER A 67 -20.23 -21.68 19.60
CA SER A 67 -20.13 -21.75 21.05
C SER A 67 -21.50 -21.66 21.74
N LYS A 68 -22.46 -20.92 21.17
CA LYS A 68 -23.85 -20.88 21.64
C LYS A 68 -24.61 -22.16 21.34
N ASP A 69 -24.35 -22.81 20.22
CA ASP A 69 -24.95 -24.11 19.87
C ASP A 69 -24.44 -25.20 20.82
N TYR A 70 -23.12 -25.26 21.05
CA TYR A 70 -22.50 -26.21 21.98
C TYR A 70 -23.05 -26.07 23.41
N ARG A 71 -23.18 -24.83 23.91
CA ARG A 71 -23.76 -24.58 25.24
C ARG A 71 -25.22 -25.04 25.35
N ARG A 72 -26.01 -24.89 24.29
CA ARG A 72 -27.41 -25.34 24.26
C ARG A 72 -27.52 -26.86 24.30
N GLN A 73 -26.67 -27.56 23.55
CA GLN A 73 -26.62 -29.02 23.57
C GLN A 73 -26.30 -29.55 24.97
N HIS A 74 -25.31 -28.97 25.66
CA HIS A 74 -24.96 -29.38 27.02
C HIS A 74 -26.12 -29.18 28.01
N LYS A 75 -26.76 -28.01 28.01
CA LYS A 75 -27.92 -27.74 28.87
C LYS A 75 -29.09 -28.69 28.63
N ASN A 76 -29.32 -29.10 27.38
CA ASN A 76 -30.40 -30.01 27.04
C ASN A 76 -30.07 -31.46 27.44
N ASN A 77 -28.79 -31.84 27.40
CA ASN A 77 -28.33 -33.16 27.84
C ASN A 77 -28.32 -33.28 29.37
N ASP A 78 -28.06 -32.19 30.11
CA ASP A 78 -28.11 -32.16 31.58
C ASP A 78 -29.56 -32.17 32.13
N ALA A 79 -30.56 -31.97 31.27
CA ALA A 79 -31.99 -31.90 31.62
C ALA A 79 -32.80 -33.16 31.22
N ALA A 80 -32.15 -34.17 30.63
CA ALA A 80 -32.72 -35.46 30.23
C ALA A 80 -32.24 -36.57 31.18
#